data_AF-A0A2T4WHF2-F1
#
_entry.id   AF-A0A2T4WHF2-F1
#
_cell.length_a   1.000
_cell.length_b   1.000
_cell.length_c   1.000
_cell.angle_alpha   90.00
_cell.angle_beta   90.00
_cell.angle_gamma   90.00
#
_symmetry.space_group_name_H-M   'P 1'
#
loop_
_entity.id
_entity.type
_entity.pdbx_description
1 polymer ?
#
loop_
_entity_poly.entity_id
_entity_poly.type
_entity_poly.pdbx_seq_one_letter_code
_entity_poly.pdbx_strand_id
1 'polypeptide(L)'
;GTVRQAVLEWYVDTDWYNGENSWYTYPVVAETYDGFLNDIYGFHVKKKHVLEAIKNSSGGKITEGNVGGGTGMRCLGFKGGTGTASRVIHIGDSTYTVGVLVQSNFGGKKNLTIAGVPVGMELMNVKSQIYNAPPRSNRKEGDGSIIVIVATDAPLLPHQLKRIAQRVPLGIGNVGGRGSNGSGDIFMAFSTANEKAFSRKENTPVITLSNDMISPLFEATVQGVEEAIINAMVAAETMEGINGNKSYRLPHDATIEILKKYNRFQPKVIIDTIILEKYLGKYELGPEFYLTIFKEGGNIFAQITNRIKVELTAVNENTFDVFDYGIRIVFNMDENQNISELTILSNGERKAKKIE
;
A
#
# COMPACT_ATOMS: atom_id res chain seq x y z
N GLY A 1 16.82 20.92 4.09
CA GLY A 1 17.42 22.12 3.48
C GLY A 1 17.42 22.05 1.97
N THR A 2 18.37 21.31 1.39
CA THR A 2 18.60 21.22 -0.06
C THR A 2 17.35 20.93 -0.90
N VAL A 3 16.52 19.97 -0.49
CA VAL A 3 15.30 19.58 -1.21
C VAL A 3 14.32 20.75 -1.31
N ARG A 4 14.03 21.43 -0.19
CA ARG A 4 13.12 22.59 -0.16
C ARG A 4 13.56 23.69 -1.13
N GLN A 5 14.85 24.03 -1.10
CA GLN A 5 15.38 25.08 -1.97
C GLN A 5 15.31 24.67 -3.44
N ALA A 6 15.72 23.44 -3.77
CA ALA A 6 15.67 22.95 -5.15
C ALA A 6 14.25 22.93 -5.72
N VAL A 7 13.23 22.61 -4.92
CA VAL A 7 11.82 22.69 -5.35
C VAL A 7 11.37 24.13 -5.58
N LEU A 8 11.77 25.09 -4.75
CA LEU A 8 11.49 26.50 -4.98
C LEU A 8 12.11 26.99 -6.29
N GLU A 9 13.39 26.67 -6.52
CA GLU A 9 14.09 27.02 -7.75
C GLU A 9 13.39 26.38 -8.96
N TRP A 10 12.95 25.13 -8.84
CA TRP A 10 12.15 24.48 -9.89
C TRP A 10 10.83 25.20 -10.19
N TYR A 11 10.09 25.67 -9.17
CA TYR A 11 8.87 26.46 -9.39
C TYR A 11 9.14 27.77 -10.14
N VAL A 12 10.26 28.45 -9.86
CA VAL A 12 10.70 29.65 -10.59
C VAL A 12 11.06 29.30 -12.03
N ASP A 13 11.91 28.30 -12.21
CA ASP A 13 12.47 27.91 -13.51
C ASP A 13 11.41 27.41 -14.50
N THR A 14 10.31 26.86 -14.00
CA THR A 14 9.20 26.32 -14.81
C THR A 14 8.01 27.27 -14.96
N ASP A 15 8.10 28.49 -14.41
CA ASP A 15 6.96 29.41 -14.28
C ASP A 15 5.71 28.67 -13.77
N TRP A 16 5.87 27.93 -12.66
CA TRP A 16 4.82 27.03 -12.14
C TRP A 16 3.51 27.76 -11.81
N TYR A 17 3.60 29.05 -11.48
CA TYR A 17 2.46 29.92 -11.21
C TYR A 17 1.89 30.61 -12.47
N ASN A 18 2.38 30.24 -13.65
CA ASN A 18 1.85 30.61 -14.97
C ASN A 18 1.63 32.12 -15.14
N GLY A 19 2.71 32.90 -15.04
CA GLY A 19 2.70 34.34 -15.28
C GLY A 19 2.20 35.20 -14.12
N GLU A 20 2.02 34.64 -12.91
CA GLU A 20 1.77 35.45 -11.71
C GLU A 20 3.03 36.22 -11.29
N ASN A 21 2.96 37.55 -11.36
CA ASN A 21 4.08 38.44 -11.00
C ASN A 21 4.44 38.47 -9.50
N SER A 22 3.56 37.96 -8.63
CA SER A 22 3.79 37.89 -7.19
C SER A 22 3.10 36.66 -6.60
N TRP A 23 3.90 35.73 -6.08
CA TRP A 23 3.43 34.52 -5.43
C TRP A 23 4.25 34.20 -4.19
N TYR A 24 3.64 33.48 -3.27
CA TYR A 24 4.25 32.98 -2.05
C TYR A 24 3.85 31.51 -1.89
N THR A 25 4.84 30.65 -1.60
CA THR A 25 4.62 29.20 -1.55
C THR A 25 5.52 28.51 -0.54
N TYR A 26 5.07 27.34 -0.10
CA TYR A 26 5.79 26.46 0.79
C TYR A 26 5.93 25.08 0.14
N PRO A 27 7.13 24.70 -0.35
CA PRO A 27 7.38 23.32 -0.72
C PRO A 27 7.13 22.40 0.45
N VAL A 28 6.41 21.32 0.20
CA VAL A 28 6.20 20.25 1.18
C VAL A 28 7.41 19.32 1.12
N VAL A 29 8.14 19.24 2.23
CA VAL A 29 9.30 18.35 2.39
C VAL A 29 9.19 17.66 3.73
N ALA A 30 9.34 16.34 3.72
CA ALA A 30 9.38 15.50 4.91
C ALA A 30 10.63 14.61 4.86
N GLU A 31 10.96 13.95 5.98
CA GLU A 31 12.20 13.19 6.10
C GLU A 31 12.04 11.99 7.02
N THR A 32 12.98 11.06 6.89
CA THR A 32 13.30 10.07 7.92
C THR A 32 14.83 10.00 8.04
N TYR A 33 15.33 9.58 9.21
CA TYR A 33 16.77 9.56 9.51
C TYR A 33 17.50 8.28 9.05
N ASP A 34 18.41 8.35 8.07
CA ASP A 34 19.17 7.20 7.53
C ASP A 34 20.60 7.02 8.07
N GLY A 35 20.99 7.77 9.10
CA GLY A 35 22.39 7.83 9.58
C GLY A 35 22.98 6.51 10.13
N PHE A 36 22.24 5.40 10.10
CA PHE A 36 22.82 4.07 10.33
C PHE A 36 23.56 3.55 9.10
N LEU A 37 23.02 3.75 7.90
CA LEU A 37 23.64 3.31 6.63
C LEU A 37 24.29 4.46 5.87
N ASN A 38 23.86 5.70 6.11
CA ASN A 38 24.32 6.87 5.38
C ASN A 38 25.24 7.78 6.23
N ASP A 39 26.13 8.48 5.55
CA ASP A 39 26.80 9.66 6.09
C ASP A 39 25.85 10.87 6.04
N ILE A 40 25.03 11.02 7.08
CA ILE A 40 23.98 12.04 7.08
C ILE A 40 24.53 13.48 7.12
N TYR A 41 25.78 13.66 7.57
CA TYR A 41 26.43 14.97 7.66
C TYR A 41 27.26 15.33 6.43
N GLY A 42 27.40 14.43 5.45
CA GLY A 42 28.13 14.71 4.22
C GLY A 42 27.37 15.52 3.16
N PHE A 43 26.09 15.85 3.43
CA PHE A 43 25.24 16.65 2.53
C PHE A 43 25.20 16.10 1.09
N HIS A 44 25.09 14.77 0.93
CA HIS A 44 25.20 14.07 -0.36
C HIS A 44 24.04 14.33 -1.32
N VAL A 45 22.85 14.63 -0.80
CA VAL A 45 21.72 15.07 -1.63
C VAL A 45 22.00 16.46 -2.19
N LYS A 46 22.01 16.60 -3.52
CA LYS A 46 22.26 17.86 -4.25
C LYS A 46 21.02 18.27 -5.05
N LYS A 47 20.94 19.56 -5.44
CA LYS A 47 19.88 20.11 -6.31
C LYS A 47 19.60 19.22 -7.53
N LYS A 48 20.65 18.78 -8.23
CA LYS A 48 20.53 17.94 -9.44
C LYS A 48 19.73 16.67 -9.20
N HIS A 49 19.87 16.02 -8.04
CA HIS A 49 19.13 14.79 -7.71
C HIS A 49 17.63 15.08 -7.52
N VAL A 50 17.29 16.25 -6.96
CA VAL A 50 15.90 16.67 -6.76
C VAL A 50 15.23 16.96 -8.10
N LEU A 51 15.90 17.71 -8.98
CA LEU A 51 15.39 18.01 -10.31
C LEU A 51 15.24 16.76 -11.18
N GLU A 52 16.19 15.83 -11.08
CA GLU A 52 16.11 14.53 -11.74
C GLU A 52 14.90 13.73 -11.24
N ALA A 53 14.66 13.67 -9.93
CA ALA A 53 13.50 12.98 -9.36
C ALA A 53 12.17 13.60 -9.82
N ILE A 54 12.08 14.93 -9.89
CA ILE A 54 10.88 15.62 -10.41
C ILE A 54 10.67 15.28 -11.89
N LYS A 55 11.72 15.42 -12.71
CA LYS A 55 11.65 15.18 -14.16
C LYS A 55 11.28 13.73 -14.50
N ASN A 56 11.78 12.77 -13.72
CA ASN A 56 11.56 11.34 -13.96
C ASN A 56 10.28 10.80 -13.30
N SER A 57 9.51 11.65 -12.62
CA SER A 57 8.23 11.25 -12.02
C SER A 57 7.26 10.79 -13.12
N SER A 58 6.62 9.65 -12.90
CA SER A 58 5.69 9.04 -13.85
C SER A 58 4.68 8.17 -13.10
N GLY A 59 3.52 7.94 -13.74
CA GLY A 59 2.53 6.98 -13.24
C GLY A 59 2.97 5.52 -13.51
N GLY A 60 2.11 4.57 -13.14
CA GLY A 60 2.36 3.15 -13.34
C GLY A 60 3.08 2.50 -12.15
N LYS A 61 3.86 1.45 -12.41
CA LYS A 61 4.51 0.66 -11.36
C LYS A 61 5.57 1.49 -10.64
N ILE A 62 5.44 1.58 -9.32
CA ILE A 62 6.39 2.25 -8.45
C ILE A 62 7.48 1.26 -8.05
N THR A 63 8.73 1.69 -8.07
CA THR A 63 9.85 0.89 -7.57
C THR A 63 9.91 0.99 -6.05
N GLU A 64 10.12 -0.14 -5.37
CA GLU A 64 10.06 -0.26 -3.91
C GLU A 64 11.41 -0.75 -3.33
N GLY A 65 11.53 -0.74 -2.00
CA GLY A 65 12.73 -1.14 -1.28
C GLY A 65 13.76 -0.01 -1.17
N ASN A 66 15.00 -0.27 -1.57
CA ASN A 66 16.15 0.60 -1.33
C ASN A 66 16.26 1.75 -2.35
N VAL A 67 15.19 2.53 -2.54
CA VAL A 67 15.13 3.56 -3.58
C VAL A 67 14.64 4.90 -3.07
N GLY A 68 15.05 5.98 -3.74
CA GLY A 68 14.67 7.34 -3.39
C GLY A 68 15.05 7.70 -1.96
N GLY A 69 14.15 8.35 -1.22
CA GLY A 69 14.38 8.64 0.19
C GLY A 69 14.43 7.39 1.09
N GLY A 70 13.94 6.23 0.63
CA GLY A 70 14.02 4.95 1.32
C GLY A 70 15.39 4.26 1.29
N THR A 71 16.35 4.77 0.51
CA THR A 71 17.63 4.09 0.21
C THR A 71 18.33 3.57 1.47
N GLY A 72 18.60 4.42 2.46
CA GLY A 72 19.32 4.07 3.69
C GLY A 72 18.44 3.65 4.88
N MET A 73 17.14 3.43 4.66
CA MET A 73 16.17 3.26 5.75
C MET A 73 16.10 1.84 6.32
N ARG A 74 15.65 1.73 7.58
CA ARG A 74 15.55 0.48 8.35
C ARG A 74 14.22 0.37 9.07
N CYS A 75 13.52 -0.75 8.93
CA CYS A 75 12.19 -0.93 9.48
C CYS A 75 12.10 -2.26 10.24
N LEU A 76 11.56 -2.20 11.46
CA LEU A 76 11.21 -3.35 12.30
C LEU A 76 12.33 -4.38 12.41
N GLY A 77 13.55 -3.88 12.66
CA GLY A 77 14.75 -4.68 12.85
C GLY A 77 15.52 -5.07 11.57
N PHE A 78 14.91 -4.94 10.38
CA PHE A 78 15.49 -5.30 9.09
C PHE A 78 15.68 -4.07 8.19
N LYS A 79 16.11 -4.28 6.95
CA LYS A 79 16.12 -3.22 5.93
C LYS A 79 14.67 -2.76 5.66
N GLY A 80 14.47 -1.45 5.67
CA GLY A 80 13.23 -0.79 5.27
C GLY A 80 13.41 -0.05 3.95
N GLY A 81 12.54 0.91 3.66
CA GLY A 81 12.69 1.70 2.44
C GLY A 81 11.39 2.34 1.97
N THR A 82 11.27 2.46 0.65
CA THR A 82 10.05 2.95 0.00
C THR A 82 9.10 1.77 -0.24
N GLY A 83 7.84 1.93 0.10
CA GLY A 83 6.81 0.93 -0.25
C GLY A 83 5.49 1.58 -0.58
N THR A 84 4.66 0.87 -1.32
CA THR A 84 3.35 1.35 -1.75
C THR A 84 2.31 0.24 -1.68
N ALA A 85 1.06 0.62 -1.51
CA ALA A 85 -0.09 -0.24 -1.70
C ALA A 85 -1.30 0.60 -2.10
N SER A 86 -2.35 -0.05 -2.59
CA SER A 86 -3.61 0.63 -2.84
C SER A 86 -4.80 -0.27 -2.56
N ARG A 87 -5.96 0.34 -2.35
CA ARG A 87 -7.26 -0.33 -2.23
C ARG A 87 -8.25 0.35 -3.13
N VAL A 88 -9.00 -0.45 -3.87
CA VAL A 88 -10.20 -0.02 -4.58
C VAL A 88 -11.38 -0.34 -3.69
N ILE A 89 -12.22 0.66 -3.43
CA ILE A 89 -13.38 0.52 -2.55
C ILE A 89 -14.63 1.08 -3.22
N HIS A 90 -15.78 0.67 -2.69
CA HIS A 90 -17.08 1.01 -3.22
C HIS A 90 -17.90 1.76 -2.17
N ILE A 91 -18.45 2.91 -2.55
CA ILE A 91 -19.30 3.74 -1.70
C ILE A 91 -20.54 4.12 -2.51
N GLY A 92 -21.68 3.52 -2.18
CA GLY A 92 -22.87 3.57 -3.02
C GLY A 92 -22.57 2.94 -4.39
N ASP A 93 -22.94 3.64 -5.46
CA ASP A 93 -22.71 3.21 -6.85
C ASP A 93 -21.38 3.70 -7.43
N SER A 94 -20.52 4.32 -6.61
CA SER A 94 -19.22 4.86 -7.02
C SER A 94 -18.06 3.99 -6.53
N THR A 95 -17.03 3.90 -7.36
CA THR A 95 -15.75 3.28 -7.03
C THR A 95 -14.72 4.36 -6.76
N TYR A 96 -13.94 4.19 -5.69
CA TYR A 96 -12.86 5.08 -5.30
C TYR A 96 -11.59 4.29 -5.03
N THR A 97 -10.45 4.95 -5.13
CA THR A 97 -9.13 4.41 -4.85
C THR A 97 -8.53 5.12 -3.65
N VAL A 98 -7.89 4.36 -2.77
CA VAL A 98 -6.97 4.87 -1.75
C VAL A 98 -5.59 4.31 -2.06
N GLY A 99 -4.67 5.17 -2.45
CA GLY A 99 -3.25 4.85 -2.64
C GLY A 99 -2.44 5.29 -1.43
N VAL A 100 -1.46 4.48 -1.04
CA VAL A 100 -0.55 4.77 0.08
C VAL A 100 0.89 4.60 -0.37
N LEU A 101 1.73 5.59 -0.11
CA LEU A 101 3.18 5.53 -0.26
C LEU A 101 3.84 5.78 1.10
N VAL A 102 4.80 4.93 1.48
CA VAL A 102 5.54 5.04 2.74
C VAL A 102 7.04 5.13 2.51
N GLN A 103 7.71 5.89 3.37
CA GLN A 103 9.16 5.81 3.60
C GLN A 103 9.36 5.24 5.01
N SER A 104 9.59 3.92 5.10
CA SER A 104 9.57 3.16 6.35
C SER A 104 10.94 3.10 7.04
N ASN A 105 11.04 3.71 8.22
CA ASN A 105 12.29 3.78 8.98
C ASN A 105 12.07 3.66 10.51
N PHE A 106 11.19 2.76 10.99
CA PHE A 106 10.77 2.74 12.40
C PHE A 106 10.77 1.33 13.01
N GLY A 107 10.63 1.26 14.33
CA GLY A 107 10.23 0.04 15.02
C GLY A 107 11.35 -0.96 15.31
N GLY A 108 11.14 -1.77 16.34
CA GLY A 108 12.09 -2.80 16.80
C GLY A 108 11.73 -4.18 16.27
N LYS A 109 12.74 -5.04 16.12
CA LYS A 109 12.58 -6.37 15.52
C LYS A 109 11.48 -7.20 16.19
N LYS A 110 11.50 -7.25 17.52
CA LYS A 110 10.56 -8.04 18.33
C LYS A 110 9.09 -7.69 18.10
N ASN A 111 8.80 -6.49 17.59
CA ASN A 111 7.44 -6.03 17.39
C ASN A 111 6.89 -6.38 15.99
N LEU A 112 7.73 -6.80 15.04
CA LEU A 112 7.31 -7.07 13.67
C LEU A 112 6.15 -8.08 13.66
N THR A 113 5.01 -7.62 13.14
CA THR A 113 3.82 -8.42 12.92
C THR A 113 3.49 -8.41 11.43
N ILE A 114 3.16 -9.58 10.87
CA ILE A 114 2.68 -9.69 9.48
C ILE A 114 1.40 -10.52 9.50
N ALA A 115 0.29 -9.97 9.01
CA ALA A 115 -1.02 -10.63 9.03
C ALA A 115 -1.42 -11.17 10.43
N GLY A 116 -1.09 -10.42 11.49
CA GLY A 116 -1.31 -10.80 12.89
C GLY A 116 -0.31 -11.81 13.46
N VAL A 117 0.61 -12.34 12.67
CA VAL A 117 1.63 -13.31 13.11
C VAL A 117 2.83 -12.58 13.72
N PRO A 118 3.33 -12.98 14.91
CA PRO A 118 4.46 -12.33 15.58
C PRO A 118 5.82 -12.72 14.95
N VAL A 119 6.00 -12.42 13.66
CA VAL A 119 7.18 -12.76 12.85
C VAL A 119 8.47 -12.29 13.50
N GLY A 120 8.47 -11.10 14.08
CA GLY A 120 9.62 -10.52 14.77
C GLY A 120 10.14 -11.38 15.93
N MET A 121 9.23 -11.96 16.71
CA MET A 121 9.54 -12.84 17.82
C MET A 121 10.10 -14.19 17.35
N GLU A 122 9.51 -14.76 16.30
CA GLU A 122 9.96 -16.02 15.70
C GLU A 122 11.34 -15.87 15.04
N LEU A 123 11.69 -14.68 14.57
CA LEU A 123 12.98 -14.40 13.95
C LEU A 123 14.06 -13.95 14.93
N MET A 124 13.85 -13.94 16.25
CA MET A 124 14.79 -13.30 17.20
C MET A 124 16.24 -13.82 17.10
N ASN A 125 16.44 -15.11 16.82
CA ASN A 125 17.76 -15.73 16.60
C ASN A 125 18.40 -15.40 15.24
N VAL A 126 17.66 -14.83 14.29
CA VAL A 126 18.16 -14.47 12.96
C VAL A 126 18.89 -13.12 13.00
N LYS A 127 20.12 -13.07 12.53
CA LYS A 127 20.88 -11.81 12.46
C LYS A 127 20.18 -10.81 11.52
N SER A 128 19.86 -9.61 12.02
CA SER A 128 19.14 -8.58 11.24
C SER A 128 19.96 -7.31 10.99
N GLN A 129 21.08 -7.12 11.71
CA GLN A 129 22.00 -6.00 11.48
C GLN A 129 23.45 -6.32 11.91
N ILE A 130 24.38 -5.51 11.42
CA ILE A 130 25.73 -5.31 11.98
C ILE A 130 25.85 -3.82 12.30
N TYR A 131 26.25 -3.51 13.53
CA TYR A 131 26.49 -2.14 13.95
C TYR A 131 27.93 -2.00 14.45
N ASN A 132 28.74 -1.30 13.67
CA ASN A 132 30.15 -1.04 13.97
C ASN A 132 30.38 0.36 14.55
N ALA A 133 29.34 1.22 14.51
CA ALA A 133 29.28 2.59 15.07
C ALA A 133 30.32 3.61 14.53
N PRO A 134 29.99 4.91 14.54
CA PRO A 134 30.91 5.94 15.02
C PRO A 134 30.68 6.19 16.53
N PRO A 135 31.67 6.67 17.31
CA PRO A 135 31.78 6.54 18.77
C PRO A 135 30.69 7.20 19.65
N ARG A 136 29.66 7.84 19.08
CA ARG A 136 28.56 8.48 19.84
C ARG A 136 27.23 8.35 19.10
N SER A 137 26.49 7.26 19.32
CA SER A 137 25.08 7.18 18.94
C SER A 137 24.25 6.86 20.16
N ASN A 138 23.29 7.73 20.48
CA ASN A 138 22.28 7.49 21.50
C ASN A 138 21.05 6.75 20.94
N ARG A 139 21.09 6.32 19.67
CA ARG A 139 19.96 5.64 19.00
C ARG A 139 19.66 4.33 19.73
N LYS A 140 18.41 4.17 20.14
CA LYS A 140 17.89 2.91 20.69
C LYS A 140 17.20 2.11 19.60
N GLU A 141 17.16 0.80 19.76
CA GLU A 141 16.30 -0.02 18.90
C GLU A 141 14.84 0.42 19.06
N GLY A 142 14.14 0.58 17.93
CA GLY A 142 12.79 1.14 17.91
C GLY A 142 12.75 2.61 17.50
N ASP A 143 13.79 3.39 17.78
CA ASP A 143 13.90 4.78 17.30
C ASP A 143 13.95 4.83 15.77
N GLY A 144 13.40 5.89 15.19
CA GLY A 144 13.17 5.93 13.77
C GLY A 144 12.29 7.08 13.29
N SER A 145 11.55 6.82 12.24
CA SER A 145 10.58 7.75 11.65
C SER A 145 9.83 7.03 10.54
N ILE A 146 8.67 7.54 10.18
CA ILE A 146 7.96 7.11 8.98
C ILE A 146 7.23 8.30 8.38
N ILE A 147 7.38 8.46 7.07
CA ILE A 147 6.53 9.35 6.29
C ILE A 147 5.49 8.50 5.57
N VAL A 148 4.22 8.86 5.72
CA VAL A 148 3.11 8.22 5.00
C VAL A 148 2.34 9.27 4.21
N ILE A 149 2.18 9.01 2.91
CA ILE A 149 1.36 9.81 2.01
C ILE A 149 0.16 8.96 1.59
N VAL A 150 -1.05 9.47 1.83
CA VAL A 150 -2.31 8.86 1.41
C VAL A 150 -2.94 9.72 0.32
N ALA A 151 -3.19 9.13 -0.84
CA ALA A 151 -3.87 9.77 -1.96
C ALA A 151 -5.22 9.09 -2.18
N THR A 152 -6.26 9.85 -2.54
CA THR A 152 -7.55 9.29 -2.93
C THR A 152 -8.23 10.12 -4.00
N ASP A 153 -8.99 9.48 -4.87
CA ASP A 153 -9.90 10.13 -5.83
C ASP A 153 -11.29 10.40 -5.22
N ALA A 154 -11.52 10.04 -3.95
CA ALA A 154 -12.76 10.34 -3.25
C ALA A 154 -12.89 11.84 -2.95
N PRO A 155 -14.05 12.48 -3.20
CA PRO A 155 -14.23 13.90 -2.95
C PRO A 155 -14.35 14.17 -1.45
N LEU A 156 -13.30 14.76 -0.88
CA LEU A 156 -13.17 15.02 0.55
C LEU A 156 -12.74 16.45 0.83
N LEU A 157 -13.30 17.02 1.88
CA LEU A 157 -12.87 18.31 2.43
C LEU A 157 -11.62 18.15 3.33
N PRO A 158 -10.85 19.23 3.59
CA PRO A 158 -9.63 19.16 4.39
C PRO A 158 -9.79 18.53 5.78
N HIS A 159 -10.93 18.76 6.45
CA HIS A 159 -11.20 18.16 7.75
C HIS A 159 -11.52 16.66 7.67
N GLN A 160 -12.04 16.16 6.54
CA GLN A 160 -12.22 14.73 6.29
C GLN A 160 -10.89 14.07 5.96
N LEU A 161 -10.03 14.73 5.17
CA LEU A 161 -8.65 14.27 4.93
C LEU A 161 -7.84 14.21 6.23
N LYS A 162 -8.06 15.11 7.18
CA LYS A 162 -7.48 15.00 8.53
C LYS A 162 -7.92 13.71 9.25
N ARG A 163 -9.18 13.29 9.09
CA ARG A 163 -9.68 12.02 9.64
C ARG A 163 -9.04 10.81 8.96
N ILE A 164 -8.78 10.88 7.65
CA ILE A 164 -8.02 9.87 6.90
C ILE A 164 -6.60 9.75 7.47
N ALA A 165 -5.88 10.88 7.59
CA ALA A 165 -4.53 10.88 8.16
C ALA A 165 -4.48 10.31 9.59
N GLN A 166 -5.53 10.50 10.39
CA GLN A 166 -5.66 9.91 11.73
C GLN A 166 -5.82 8.37 11.74
N ARG A 167 -6.07 7.73 10.59
CA ARG A 167 -6.12 6.26 10.48
C ARG A 167 -4.77 5.62 10.23
N VAL A 168 -3.81 6.40 9.70
CA VAL A 168 -2.46 5.91 9.42
C VAL A 168 -1.80 5.23 10.63
N PRO A 169 -1.87 5.76 11.87
CA PRO A 169 -1.32 5.09 13.04
C PRO A 169 -1.86 3.68 13.30
N LEU A 170 -3.10 3.37 12.90
CA LEU A 170 -3.68 2.04 13.09
C LEU A 170 -2.96 1.01 12.21
N GLY A 171 -2.70 1.33 10.95
CA GLY A 171 -1.95 0.45 10.03
C GLY A 171 -0.49 0.28 10.47
N ILE A 172 0.14 1.35 10.95
CA ILE A 172 1.48 1.29 11.59
C ILE A 172 1.44 0.38 12.84
N GLY A 173 0.39 0.47 13.65
CA GLY A 173 0.21 -0.35 14.84
C GLY A 173 0.05 -1.84 14.53
N ASN A 174 -0.67 -2.17 13.46
CA ASN A 174 -0.89 -3.56 13.01
C ASN A 174 0.42 -4.29 12.70
N VAL A 175 1.41 -3.59 12.14
CA VAL A 175 2.73 -4.16 11.83
C VAL A 175 3.73 -4.10 12.98
N GLY A 176 3.36 -3.49 14.12
CA GLY A 176 4.19 -3.43 15.33
C GLY A 176 4.75 -2.07 15.72
N GLY A 177 4.35 -0.99 15.04
CA GLY A 177 4.74 0.37 15.41
C GLY A 177 4.14 0.80 16.75
N ARG A 178 4.93 1.57 17.51
CA ARG A 178 4.58 2.01 18.88
C ARG A 178 4.78 3.51 19.13
N GLY A 179 5.14 4.28 18.10
CA GLY A 179 5.41 5.72 18.25
C GLY A 179 6.43 6.01 19.35
N SER A 180 7.58 5.33 19.33
CA SER A 180 8.62 5.51 20.35
C SER A 180 9.10 6.96 20.41
N ASN A 181 9.63 7.39 21.54
CA ASN A 181 10.04 8.79 21.78
C ASN A 181 10.92 9.39 20.66
N GLY A 182 11.85 8.60 20.10
CA GLY A 182 12.71 9.04 19.01
C GLY A 182 12.12 8.85 17.60
N SER A 183 10.82 8.56 17.47
CA SER A 183 10.16 8.30 16.19
C SER A 183 9.42 9.52 15.66
N GLY A 184 9.90 10.08 14.55
CA GLY A 184 9.20 11.12 13.81
C GLY A 184 8.17 10.52 12.85
N ASP A 185 6.96 10.28 13.33
CA ASP A 185 5.89 9.67 12.53
C ASP A 185 4.97 10.78 11.97
N ILE A 186 5.06 11.05 10.67
CA ILE A 186 4.39 12.19 10.02
C ILE A 186 3.57 11.71 8.82
N PHE A 187 2.32 12.18 8.73
CA PHE A 187 1.36 11.71 7.74
C PHE A 187 0.74 12.88 6.97
N MET A 188 0.47 12.65 5.69
CA MET A 188 -0.27 13.56 4.83
C MET A 188 -1.33 12.78 4.05
N ALA A 189 -2.52 13.36 3.94
CA ALA A 189 -3.58 12.83 3.09
C ALA A 189 -4.07 13.93 2.14
N PHE A 190 -4.27 13.60 0.85
CA PHE A 190 -4.84 14.51 -0.13
C PHE A 190 -5.86 13.80 -1.03
N SER A 191 -6.78 14.60 -1.58
CA SER A 191 -7.77 14.13 -2.56
C SER A 191 -7.49 14.76 -3.92
N THR A 192 -7.63 13.99 -4.99
CA THR A 192 -7.54 14.46 -6.38
C THR A 192 -8.91 14.83 -6.98
N ALA A 193 -10.02 14.63 -6.26
CA ALA A 193 -11.36 14.77 -6.82
C ALA A 193 -11.75 16.20 -7.23
N ASN A 194 -11.18 17.20 -6.56
CA ASN A 194 -11.53 18.61 -6.73
C ASN A 194 -10.35 19.40 -7.32
N GLU A 195 -9.80 18.98 -8.47
CA GLU A 195 -8.60 19.59 -9.10
C GLU A 195 -8.73 21.11 -9.35
N LYS A 196 -9.95 21.58 -9.59
CA LYS A 196 -10.24 22.98 -9.89
C LYS A 196 -10.58 23.83 -8.65
N ALA A 197 -10.52 23.28 -7.44
CA ALA A 197 -10.97 23.96 -6.21
C ALA A 197 -10.18 25.23 -5.86
N PHE A 198 -8.94 25.35 -6.32
CA PHE A 198 -8.14 26.54 -6.04
C PHE A 198 -8.55 27.70 -6.97
N SER A 199 -9.00 28.80 -6.37
CA SER A 199 -9.18 30.08 -7.05
C SER A 199 -8.73 31.23 -6.15
N ARG A 200 -8.00 32.19 -6.71
CA ARG A 200 -7.56 33.40 -6.00
C ARG A 200 -8.61 34.51 -5.97
N LYS A 201 -9.58 34.48 -6.88
CA LYS A 201 -10.49 35.61 -7.16
C LYS A 201 -11.95 35.26 -7.05
N GLU A 202 -12.30 34.00 -7.27
CA GLU A 202 -13.69 33.58 -7.44
C GLU A 202 -14.04 32.46 -6.48
N ASN A 203 -15.32 32.39 -6.12
CA ASN A 203 -15.85 31.23 -5.42
C ASN A 203 -15.87 30.03 -6.37
N THR A 204 -15.46 28.87 -5.87
CA THR A 204 -15.46 27.63 -6.65
C THR A 204 -16.33 26.58 -5.95
N PRO A 205 -17.26 25.92 -6.67
CA PRO A 205 -18.01 24.81 -6.09
C PRO A 205 -17.08 23.62 -5.86
N VAL A 206 -17.31 22.89 -4.77
CA VAL A 206 -16.64 21.62 -4.46
C VAL A 206 -17.67 20.54 -4.20
N ILE A 207 -17.36 19.31 -4.61
CA ILE A 207 -18.14 18.13 -4.24
C ILE A 207 -17.48 17.46 -3.03
N THR A 208 -18.32 16.85 -2.19
CA THR A 208 -17.86 16.14 -0.99
C THR A 208 -18.77 14.95 -0.69
N LEU A 209 -18.17 13.84 -0.25
CA LEU A 209 -18.91 12.75 0.36
C LEU A 209 -19.47 13.20 1.72
N SER A 210 -20.67 12.71 2.04
CA SER A 210 -21.23 12.81 3.40
C SER A 210 -20.34 12.08 4.40
N ASN A 211 -20.24 12.61 5.62
CA ASN A 211 -19.39 12.06 6.68
C ASN A 211 -19.75 10.62 7.08
N ASP A 212 -20.99 10.18 6.89
CA ASP A 212 -21.41 8.82 7.25
C ASP A 212 -20.98 7.78 6.22
N MET A 213 -20.58 8.23 5.02
CA MET A 213 -20.19 7.35 3.91
C MET A 213 -18.69 7.04 3.88
N ILE A 214 -17.86 7.72 4.68
CA ILE A 214 -16.40 7.66 4.51
C ILE A 214 -15.70 6.58 5.35
N SER A 215 -16.43 5.77 6.12
CA SER A 215 -15.85 4.66 6.88
C SER A 215 -15.06 3.65 6.02
N PRO A 216 -15.51 3.28 4.80
CA PRO A 216 -14.72 2.43 3.91
C PRO A 216 -13.35 3.03 3.53
N LEU A 217 -13.25 4.36 3.41
CA LEU A 217 -11.96 5.04 3.16
C LEU A 217 -11.02 4.92 4.37
N PHE A 218 -11.56 4.89 5.59
CA PHE A 218 -10.76 4.67 6.79
C PHE A 218 -10.14 3.27 6.80
N GLU A 219 -10.95 2.24 6.56
CA GLU A 219 -10.49 0.85 6.52
C GLU A 219 -9.44 0.66 5.41
N ALA A 220 -9.73 1.15 4.21
CA ALA A 220 -8.79 1.14 3.09
C ALA A 220 -7.45 1.81 3.42
N THR A 221 -7.48 2.92 4.17
CA THR A 221 -6.27 3.60 4.62
C THR A 221 -5.47 2.73 5.59
N VAL A 222 -6.12 2.09 6.56
CA VAL A 222 -5.44 1.20 7.52
C VAL A 222 -4.76 0.04 6.79
N GLN A 223 -5.50 -0.64 5.92
CA GLN A 223 -5.00 -1.78 5.15
C GLN A 223 -3.88 -1.38 4.17
N GLY A 224 -4.04 -0.24 3.48
CA GLY A 224 -3.03 0.27 2.56
C GLY A 224 -1.73 0.64 3.27
N VAL A 225 -1.80 1.21 4.47
CA VAL A 225 -0.61 1.52 5.28
C VAL A 225 0.08 0.25 5.77
N GLU A 226 -0.68 -0.71 6.30
CA GLU A 226 -0.15 -2.00 6.73
C GLU A 226 0.60 -2.69 5.59
N GLU A 227 -0.02 -2.84 4.42
CA GLU A 227 0.60 -3.52 3.28
C GLU A 227 1.78 -2.73 2.72
N ALA A 228 1.70 -1.41 2.57
CA ALA A 228 2.79 -0.60 2.03
C ALA A 228 4.07 -0.71 2.88
N ILE A 229 3.94 -0.82 4.21
CA ILE A 229 5.10 -1.04 5.10
C ILE A 229 5.71 -2.42 4.87
N ILE A 230 4.87 -3.46 4.74
CA ILE A 230 5.34 -4.82 4.44
C ILE A 230 6.01 -4.89 3.06
N ASN A 231 5.41 -4.29 2.04
CA ASN A 231 5.98 -4.24 0.68
C ASN A 231 7.35 -3.53 0.68
N ALA A 232 7.50 -2.43 1.43
CA ALA A 232 8.80 -1.78 1.60
C ALA A 232 9.88 -2.73 2.14
N MET A 233 9.53 -3.56 3.13
CA MET A 233 10.46 -4.51 3.77
C MET A 233 10.75 -5.74 2.88
N VAL A 234 9.75 -6.24 2.16
CA VAL A 234 9.88 -7.38 1.24
C VAL A 234 10.69 -7.00 0.00
N ALA A 235 10.51 -5.79 -0.53
CA ALA A 235 11.27 -5.30 -1.68
C ALA A 235 12.71 -4.86 -1.32
N ALA A 236 12.99 -4.60 -0.03
CA ALA A 236 14.28 -4.12 0.40
C ALA A 236 15.36 -5.21 0.41
N GLU A 237 16.50 -4.92 -0.20
CA GLU A 237 17.66 -5.81 -0.23
C GLU A 237 18.68 -5.50 0.87
N THR A 238 19.50 -6.50 1.22
CA THR A 238 20.58 -6.29 2.21
C THR A 238 21.50 -5.18 1.75
N MET A 239 21.80 -4.23 2.65
CA MET A 239 22.66 -3.10 2.36
C MET A 239 23.75 -2.96 3.41
N GLU A 240 24.97 -2.75 2.93
CA GLU A 240 26.10 -2.29 3.72
C GLU A 240 26.28 -0.79 3.47
N GLY A 241 26.47 -0.04 4.55
CA GLY A 241 26.58 1.41 4.54
C GLY A 241 27.87 1.89 5.19
N ILE A 242 27.85 3.13 5.66
CA ILE A 242 29.00 3.76 6.33
C ILE A 242 29.53 2.92 7.51
N ASN A 243 30.84 2.95 7.73
CA ASN A 243 31.54 2.22 8.80
C ASN A 243 31.37 0.69 8.75
N GLY A 244 30.96 0.13 7.60
CA GLY A 244 30.62 -1.28 7.48
C GLY A 244 29.36 -1.68 8.26
N ASN A 245 28.53 -0.71 8.66
CA ASN A 245 27.22 -0.98 9.22
C ASN A 245 26.38 -1.71 8.17
N LYS A 246 25.59 -2.70 8.60
CA LYS A 246 24.82 -3.54 7.69
C LYS A 246 23.39 -3.70 8.19
N SER A 247 22.43 -3.59 7.29
CA SER A 247 21.04 -3.94 7.54
C SER A 247 20.65 -5.06 6.59
N TYR A 248 20.25 -6.20 7.14
CA TYR A 248 19.85 -7.35 6.33
C TYR A 248 18.41 -7.21 5.87
N ARG A 249 18.12 -7.72 4.68
CA ARG A 249 16.75 -7.91 4.18
C ARG A 249 15.94 -8.81 5.13
N LEU A 250 14.62 -8.72 5.04
CA LEU A 250 13.74 -9.71 5.66
C LEU A 250 14.04 -11.10 5.05
N PRO A 251 14.21 -12.17 5.86
CA PRO A 251 14.47 -13.50 5.33
C PRO A 251 13.16 -14.11 4.81
N HIS A 252 12.94 -14.07 3.49
CA HIS A 252 11.64 -14.43 2.90
C HIS A 252 11.24 -15.87 3.19
N ASP A 253 12.13 -16.84 3.00
CA ASP A 253 11.82 -18.26 3.21
C ASP A 253 11.44 -18.53 4.67
N ALA A 254 12.23 -18.04 5.62
CA ALA A 254 11.91 -18.16 7.04
C ALA A 254 10.59 -17.46 7.39
N THR A 255 10.31 -16.30 6.79
CA THR A 255 9.05 -15.58 6.99
C THR A 255 7.86 -16.39 6.46
N ILE A 256 7.98 -17.00 5.29
CA ILE A 256 6.95 -17.88 4.72
C ILE A 256 6.71 -19.10 5.61
N GLU A 257 7.77 -19.75 6.10
CA GLU A 257 7.62 -20.90 7.01
C GLU A 257 6.95 -20.50 8.33
N ILE A 258 7.24 -19.30 8.85
CA ILE A 258 6.54 -18.73 10.01
C ILE A 258 5.05 -18.50 9.67
N LEU A 259 4.72 -17.89 8.53
CA LEU A 259 3.33 -17.65 8.15
C LEU A 259 2.57 -18.98 7.97
N LYS A 260 3.20 -20.01 7.39
CA LYS A 260 2.63 -21.37 7.29
C LYS A 260 2.38 -21.97 8.67
N LYS A 261 3.33 -21.87 9.61
CA LYS A 261 3.18 -22.34 11.00
C LYS A 261 1.93 -21.78 11.68
N TYR A 262 1.55 -20.54 11.35
CA TYR A 262 0.37 -19.87 11.91
C TYR A 262 -0.88 -19.93 11.01
N ASN A 263 -0.87 -20.73 9.93
CA ASN A 263 -1.97 -20.83 8.95
C ASN A 263 -2.36 -19.48 8.31
N ARG A 264 -1.37 -18.61 8.09
CA ARG A 264 -1.53 -17.28 7.48
C ARG A 264 -0.81 -17.14 6.14
N PHE A 265 -0.30 -18.23 5.59
CA PHE A 265 0.27 -18.26 4.25
C PHE A 265 -0.72 -18.90 3.27
N GLN A 266 -1.08 -18.17 2.22
CA GLN A 266 -1.80 -18.70 1.07
C GLN A 266 -0.92 -18.56 -0.18
N PRO A 267 -0.52 -19.66 -0.83
CA PRO A 267 0.25 -19.59 -2.07
C PRO A 267 -0.63 -19.00 -3.17
N LYS A 268 -0.02 -18.18 -4.05
CA LYS A 268 -0.70 -17.75 -5.27
C LYS A 268 -0.96 -18.98 -6.15
N VAL A 269 -2.22 -19.32 -6.35
CA VAL A 269 -2.60 -20.38 -7.29
C VAL A 269 -2.71 -19.78 -8.68
N ILE A 270 -1.95 -20.33 -9.63
CA ILE A 270 -2.06 -20.00 -11.05
C ILE A 270 -2.84 -21.12 -11.69
N ILE A 271 -3.99 -20.79 -12.28
CA ILE A 271 -4.84 -21.74 -12.99
C ILE A 271 -4.56 -21.59 -14.49
N ASP A 272 -4.47 -22.72 -15.19
CA ASP A 272 -4.31 -22.75 -16.64
C ASP A 272 -5.44 -21.96 -17.32
N THR A 273 -5.12 -21.21 -18.37
CA THR A 273 -6.12 -20.41 -19.10
C THR A 273 -7.22 -21.28 -19.70
N ILE A 274 -6.90 -22.49 -20.15
CA ILE A 274 -7.89 -23.44 -20.71
C ILE A 274 -8.92 -23.81 -19.64
N ILE A 275 -8.49 -23.97 -18.38
CA ILE A 275 -9.39 -24.27 -17.27
C ILE A 275 -10.21 -23.03 -16.91
N LEU A 276 -9.58 -21.85 -16.82
CA LEU A 276 -10.29 -20.59 -16.53
C LEU A 276 -11.38 -20.28 -17.56
N GLU A 277 -11.16 -20.60 -18.84
CA GLU A 277 -12.14 -20.39 -19.90
C GLU A 277 -13.43 -21.18 -19.67
N LYS A 278 -13.35 -22.36 -19.03
CA LYS A 278 -14.53 -23.15 -18.65
C LYS A 278 -15.40 -22.43 -17.61
N TYR A 279 -14.83 -21.50 -16.84
CA TYR A 279 -15.48 -20.82 -15.72
C TYR A 279 -16.27 -19.60 -16.17
N LEU A 280 -15.95 -19.09 -17.37
CA LEU A 280 -16.58 -17.89 -17.92
C LEU A 280 -18.01 -18.22 -18.33
N GLY A 281 -18.92 -17.27 -18.13
CA GLY A 281 -20.32 -17.47 -18.45
C GLY A 281 -21.26 -16.74 -17.51
N LYS A 282 -22.56 -16.96 -17.70
CA LYS A 282 -23.59 -16.44 -16.80
C LYS A 282 -24.15 -17.56 -15.92
N TYR A 283 -24.30 -17.25 -14.64
CA TYR A 283 -24.83 -18.15 -13.64
C TYR A 283 -26.09 -17.54 -13.02
N GLU A 284 -27.19 -18.27 -13.10
CA GLU A 284 -28.51 -17.83 -12.63
C GLU A 284 -28.58 -17.89 -11.10
N LEU A 285 -28.78 -16.72 -10.47
CA LEU A 285 -29.04 -16.61 -9.04
C LEU A 285 -30.54 -16.50 -8.75
N GLY A 286 -31.33 -15.99 -9.69
CA GLY A 286 -32.79 -15.91 -9.64
C GLY A 286 -33.34 -15.28 -10.93
N PRO A 287 -34.66 -15.04 -11.01
CA PRO A 287 -35.29 -14.46 -12.20
C PRO A 287 -34.65 -13.10 -12.54
N GLU A 288 -34.12 -12.96 -13.76
CA GLU A 288 -33.41 -11.77 -14.26
C GLU A 288 -32.20 -11.32 -13.40
N PHE A 289 -31.66 -12.23 -12.58
CA PHE A 289 -30.58 -11.94 -11.64
C PHE A 289 -29.44 -12.94 -11.82
N TYR A 290 -28.33 -12.45 -12.39
CA TYR A 290 -27.23 -13.28 -12.84
C TYR A 290 -25.92 -12.87 -12.18
N LEU A 291 -25.05 -13.85 -11.94
CA LEU A 291 -23.64 -13.66 -11.71
C LEU A 291 -22.91 -13.94 -13.02
N THR A 292 -22.26 -12.93 -13.58
CA THR A 292 -21.44 -13.07 -14.78
C THR A 292 -19.99 -13.26 -14.38
N ILE A 293 -19.37 -14.33 -14.86
CA ILE A 293 -17.95 -14.61 -14.69
C ILE A 293 -17.26 -14.32 -16.02
N PHE A 294 -16.23 -13.48 -15.99
CA PHE A 294 -15.51 -13.07 -17.20
C PHE A 294 -14.03 -12.85 -16.90
N LYS A 295 -13.23 -12.82 -17.96
CA LYS A 295 -11.79 -12.61 -17.88
C LYS A 295 -11.45 -11.21 -18.35
N GLU A 296 -10.52 -10.56 -17.64
CA GLU A 296 -9.94 -9.28 -18.06
C GLU A 296 -8.44 -9.32 -17.80
N GLY A 297 -7.65 -9.18 -18.88
CA GLY A 297 -6.22 -9.46 -18.82
C GLY A 297 -5.94 -10.91 -18.43
N GLY A 298 -5.14 -11.12 -17.38
CA GLY A 298 -4.78 -12.45 -16.86
C GLY A 298 -5.68 -12.96 -15.73
N ASN A 299 -6.64 -12.16 -15.26
CA ASN A 299 -7.41 -12.43 -14.04
C ASN A 299 -8.89 -12.68 -14.38
N ILE A 300 -9.59 -13.36 -13.46
CA ILE A 300 -11.01 -13.67 -13.55
C ILE A 300 -11.81 -12.77 -12.60
N PHE A 301 -12.96 -12.31 -13.06
CA PHE A 301 -13.83 -11.39 -12.34
C PHE A 301 -15.24 -11.94 -12.28
N ALA A 302 -15.96 -11.55 -11.23
CA ALA A 302 -17.37 -11.84 -11.05
C ALA A 302 -18.16 -10.53 -10.96
N GLN A 303 -19.32 -10.47 -11.60
CA GLN A 303 -20.19 -9.30 -11.56
C GLN A 303 -21.66 -9.74 -11.49
N ILE A 304 -22.37 -9.26 -10.47
CA ILE A 304 -23.82 -9.44 -10.37
C ILE A 304 -24.51 -8.39 -11.26
N THR A 305 -25.67 -8.73 -11.86
CA THR A 305 -26.48 -7.79 -12.66
C THR A 305 -26.59 -6.40 -12.00
N ASN A 306 -26.20 -5.35 -12.72
CA ASN A 306 -26.20 -3.95 -12.26
C ASN A 306 -25.38 -3.68 -10.99
N ARG A 307 -24.41 -4.54 -10.69
CA ARG A 307 -23.44 -4.34 -9.60
C ARG A 307 -22.03 -4.24 -10.15
N ILE A 308 -21.13 -3.86 -9.26
CA ILE A 308 -19.69 -3.76 -9.51
C ILE A 308 -19.07 -5.13 -9.81
N LYS A 309 -18.00 -5.13 -10.59
CA LYS A 309 -17.17 -6.32 -10.79
C LYS A 309 -16.18 -6.47 -9.64
N VAL A 310 -15.90 -7.70 -9.24
CA VAL A 310 -14.93 -8.05 -8.19
C VAL A 310 -13.96 -9.09 -8.74
N GLU A 311 -12.68 -8.96 -8.39
CA GLU A 311 -11.67 -9.95 -8.77
C GLU A 311 -11.84 -11.24 -7.96
N LEU A 312 -11.63 -12.38 -8.61
CA LEU A 312 -11.64 -13.70 -7.99
C LEU A 312 -10.20 -14.18 -7.81
N THR A 313 -9.78 -14.40 -6.55
CA THR A 313 -8.45 -14.94 -6.27
C THR A 313 -8.52 -16.44 -6.07
N ALA A 314 -7.79 -17.20 -6.89
CA ALA A 314 -7.75 -18.65 -6.81
C ALA A 314 -7.17 -19.15 -5.48
N VAL A 315 -7.92 -20.02 -4.80
CA VAL A 315 -7.50 -20.76 -3.60
C VAL A 315 -6.96 -22.14 -3.98
N ASN A 316 -7.55 -22.74 -5.01
CA ASN A 316 -7.12 -23.97 -5.70
C ASN A 316 -7.73 -23.97 -7.11
N GLU A 317 -7.67 -25.09 -7.83
CA GLU A 317 -8.11 -25.16 -9.24
C GLU A 317 -9.55 -24.68 -9.45
N ASN A 318 -10.50 -25.01 -8.58
CA ASN A 318 -11.93 -24.72 -8.78
C ASN A 318 -12.55 -23.79 -7.72
N THR A 319 -11.75 -23.35 -6.74
CA THR A 319 -12.21 -22.53 -5.61
C THR A 319 -11.54 -21.17 -5.64
N PHE A 320 -12.34 -20.12 -5.48
CA PHE A 320 -11.91 -18.73 -5.51
C PHE A 320 -12.45 -17.96 -4.32
N ASP A 321 -11.64 -17.09 -3.74
CA ASP A 321 -12.05 -16.15 -2.71
C ASP A 321 -12.28 -14.77 -3.32
N VAL A 322 -13.36 -14.12 -2.90
CA VAL A 322 -13.60 -12.69 -3.02
C VAL A 322 -13.20 -12.06 -1.69
N PHE A 323 -11.90 -11.80 -1.51
CA PHE A 323 -11.32 -11.44 -0.20
C PHE A 323 -12.05 -10.30 0.50
N ASP A 324 -12.35 -9.22 -0.23
CA ASP A 324 -12.96 -8.01 0.34
C ASP A 324 -14.39 -8.24 0.88
N TYR A 325 -15.03 -9.35 0.48
CA TYR A 325 -16.40 -9.67 0.89
C TYR A 325 -16.50 -10.94 1.74
N GLY A 326 -15.38 -11.63 2.01
CA GLY A 326 -15.38 -12.91 2.71
C GLY A 326 -16.25 -13.97 2.03
N ILE A 327 -16.40 -13.87 0.69
CA ILE A 327 -17.18 -14.81 -0.11
C ILE A 327 -16.24 -15.80 -0.75
N ARG A 328 -16.62 -17.07 -0.78
CA ARG A 328 -15.94 -18.13 -1.53
C ARG A 328 -16.83 -18.67 -2.62
N ILE A 329 -16.30 -18.77 -3.82
CA ILE A 329 -16.97 -19.35 -5.00
C ILE A 329 -16.29 -20.68 -5.32
N VAL A 330 -17.09 -21.74 -5.43
CA VAL A 330 -16.64 -23.08 -5.85
C VAL A 330 -17.31 -23.40 -7.16
N PHE A 331 -16.54 -23.59 -8.23
CA PHE A 331 -17.06 -24.08 -9.50
C PHE A 331 -17.21 -25.60 -9.41
N ASN A 332 -18.43 -26.10 -9.57
CA ASN A 332 -18.72 -27.52 -9.47
C ASN A 332 -18.46 -28.18 -10.83
N MET A 333 -17.46 -29.04 -10.89
CA MET A 333 -17.10 -29.78 -12.10
C MET A 333 -17.75 -31.16 -12.11
N ASP A 334 -18.22 -31.60 -13.28
CA ASP A 334 -18.60 -33.00 -13.51
C ASP A 334 -17.38 -33.91 -13.78
N GLU A 335 -17.61 -35.21 -13.97
CA GLU A 335 -16.56 -36.20 -14.27
C GLU A 335 -15.77 -35.90 -15.55
N ASN A 336 -16.35 -35.12 -16.47
CA ASN A 336 -15.73 -34.69 -17.73
C ASN A 336 -15.09 -33.30 -17.63
N GLN A 337 -14.99 -32.73 -16.42
CA GLN A 337 -14.53 -31.36 -16.15
C GLN A 337 -15.34 -30.27 -16.86
N ASN A 338 -16.64 -30.50 -17.10
CA ASN A 338 -17.56 -29.43 -17.50
C ASN A 338 -18.17 -28.77 -16.27
N ILE A 339 -18.60 -27.53 -16.43
CA ILE A 339 -19.17 -26.73 -15.34
C ILE A 339 -20.60 -26.39 -15.67
N SER A 340 -21.50 -26.96 -14.89
CA SER A 340 -22.94 -26.76 -15.00
C SER A 340 -23.49 -25.85 -13.90
N GLU A 341 -22.75 -25.67 -12.80
CA GLU A 341 -23.14 -24.81 -11.69
C GLU A 341 -21.91 -24.33 -10.89
N LEU A 342 -22.12 -23.29 -10.08
CA LEU A 342 -21.20 -22.87 -9.03
C LEU A 342 -21.92 -22.76 -7.69
N THR A 343 -21.14 -22.83 -6.62
CA THR A 343 -21.58 -22.69 -5.24
C THR A 343 -20.96 -21.44 -4.64
N ILE A 344 -21.79 -20.56 -4.08
CA ILE A 344 -21.37 -19.36 -3.35
C ILE A 344 -21.50 -19.65 -1.85
N LEU A 345 -20.38 -19.56 -1.16
CA LEU A 345 -20.25 -19.72 0.29
C LEU A 345 -20.01 -18.33 0.90
N SER A 346 -20.93 -17.90 1.75
CA SER A 346 -20.81 -16.65 2.53
C SER A 346 -21.35 -16.87 3.95
N ASN A 347 -22.62 -16.51 4.19
CA ASN A 347 -23.39 -16.81 5.40
C ASN A 347 -24.38 -17.97 5.20
N GLY A 348 -24.04 -18.87 4.28
CA GLY A 348 -24.86 -19.96 3.80
C GLY A 348 -24.33 -20.47 2.46
N GLU A 349 -24.93 -21.55 1.98
CA GLU A 349 -24.62 -22.14 0.69
C GLU A 349 -25.70 -21.76 -0.33
N ARG A 350 -25.29 -21.18 -1.46
CA ARG A 350 -26.21 -20.89 -2.57
C ARG A 350 -25.62 -21.42 -3.88
N LYS A 351 -26.39 -22.25 -4.58
CA LYS A 351 -26.03 -22.75 -5.91
C LYS A 351 -26.55 -21.82 -7.00
N ALA A 352 -25.79 -21.70 -8.08
CA ALA A 352 -26.15 -20.94 -9.27
C ALA A 352 -25.86 -21.77 -10.52
N LYS A 353 -26.88 -22.01 -11.35
CA LYS A 353 -26.76 -22.83 -12.56
C LYS A 353 -26.14 -22.01 -13.69
N LYS A 354 -25.19 -22.59 -14.42
CA LYS A 354 -24.64 -21.96 -15.63
C LYS A 354 -25.68 -22.00 -16.75
N ILE A 355 -25.95 -20.85 -17.35
CA ILE A 355 -26.97 -20.67 -18.40
C ILE A 355 -26.39 -20.21 -19.74
N GLU A 356 -25.20 -19.60 -19.73
CA GLU A 356 -24.41 -19.21 -20.90
C GLU A 356 -22.93 -19.51 -20.65
#